data_AF-A0A351QAE3-F1
#
_entry.id   AF-A0A351QAE3-F1
#
_cell.length_a   1.000
_cell.length_b   1.000
_cell.length_c   1.000
_cell.angle_alpha   90.00
_cell.angle_beta   90.00
_cell.angle_gamma   90.00
#
_symmetry.space_group_name_H-M   'P 1'
#
loop_
_entity.id
_entity.type
_entity.pdbx_description
1 polymer ?
#
loop_
_entity_poly.entity_id
_entity_poly.type
_entity_poly.pdbx_seq_one_letter_code
_entity_poly.pdbx_strand_id
1 'polypeptide(L)' 'MIRPQVTQKNVHLFIPGKASKICCELARKENLSLNESILKFYNSAAYETLSRESSKLWQEGWVYVYQMMND' A
#
# COMPACT_ATOMS: atom_id res chain seq x y z
N MET A 1 -29.77 -0.31 -2.08
CA MET A 1 -28.53 -0.59 -2.83
C MET A 1 -27.61 -1.42 -1.96
N ILE A 2 -27.25 -2.63 -2.38
CA ILE A 2 -26.23 -3.44 -1.70
C ILE A 2 -24.87 -2.98 -2.24
N ARG A 3 -24.04 -2.35 -1.41
CA ARG A 3 -22.65 -2.05 -1.81
C ARG A 3 -21.86 -3.37 -1.85
N PRO A 4 -20.98 -3.57 -2.85
CA PRO A 4 -20.09 -4.72 -2.86
C PRO A 4 -19.29 -4.75 -1.55
N GLN A 5 -19.26 -5.91 -0.88
CA GLN A 5 -18.43 -6.07 0.30
C GLN A 5 -16.97 -6.20 -0.11
N VAL A 6 -16.08 -5.50 0.61
CA VAL A 6 -14.64 -5.74 0.50
C VAL A 6 -14.33 -7.01 1.29
N THR A 7 -13.65 -7.94 0.64
CA THR A 7 -13.27 -9.26 1.14
C THR A 7 -11.82 -9.52 0.76
N GLN A 8 -11.21 -10.57 1.32
CA GLN A 8 -9.85 -10.97 0.95
C GLN A 8 -9.69 -11.23 -0.56
N LYS A 9 -10.78 -11.58 -1.25
CA LYS A 9 -10.78 -11.82 -2.71
C LYS A 9 -10.65 -10.54 -3.54
N ASN A 10 -10.98 -9.36 -3.00
CA ASN A 10 -11.03 -8.11 -3.78
C ASN A 10 -10.30 -6.92 -3.13
N VAL A 11 -9.77 -7.07 -1.90
CA VAL A 11 -8.99 -6.01 -1.22
C VAL A 11 -7.79 -5.52 -2.04
N HIS A 12 -7.20 -6.40 -2.86
CA HIS A 12 -6.08 -6.07 -3.73
C HIS A 12 -6.39 -4.96 -4.75
N LEU A 13 -7.66 -4.74 -5.10
CA LEU A 13 -8.08 -3.69 -6.04
C LEU A 13 -7.79 -2.27 -5.52
N PHE A 14 -7.65 -2.10 -4.19
CA PHE A 14 -7.37 -0.81 -3.57
C PHE A 14 -5.87 -0.48 -3.48
N ILE A 15 -5.00 -1.44 -3.80
CA ILE A 15 -3.56 -1.33 -3.58
C ILE A 15 -2.85 -0.53 -4.68
N PRO A 16 -3.09 -0.71 -6.00
CA PRO A 16 -2.27 -0.10 -7.04
C PRO A 16 -2.17 1.43 -6.95
N GLY A 17 -3.26 2.10 -6.62
CA GLY A 17 -3.28 3.56 -6.45
C GLY A 17 -2.42 4.03 -5.28
N LYS A 18 -2.44 3.30 -4.15
CA LYS A 18 -1.61 3.60 -2.98
C LYS A 18 -0.14 3.29 -3.28
N ALA A 19 0.13 2.13 -3.87
CA ALA A 19 1.46 1.68 -4.26
C ALA A 19 2.16 2.71 -5.15
N SER A 20 1.47 3.25 -6.16
CA SER A 20 2.01 4.31 -7.04
C SER A 20 2.46 5.54 -6.24
N LYS A 21 1.62 6.06 -5.35
CA LYS A 21 1.95 7.23 -4.53
C LYS A 21 3.11 6.97 -3.57
N ILE A 22 3.08 5.83 -2.89
CA ILE A 22 4.11 5.42 -1.94
C ILE A 22 5.46 5.24 -2.63
N CYS A 23 5.50 4.53 -3.77
CA CYS A 23 6.74 4.29 -4.49
C CYS A 23 7.34 5.58 -5.06
N CYS A 24 6.52 6.52 -5.54
CA CYS A 24 7.01 7.83 -5.97
C CYS A 24 7.61 8.63 -4.80
N GLU A 25 7.00 8.57 -3.62
CA GLU A 25 7.50 9.28 -2.44
C GLU A 25 8.78 8.63 -1.90
N LEU A 26 8.86 7.29 -1.85
CA LEU A 26 10.08 6.55 -1.52
C LEU A 26 11.23 6.92 -2.46
N ALA A 27 11.00 6.86 -3.78
CA ALA A 27 12.00 7.21 -4.79
C ALA A 27 12.58 8.62 -4.54
N ARG A 28 11.70 9.58 -4.26
CA ARG A 28 12.05 10.98 -4.03
C ARG A 28 12.78 11.19 -2.70
N LYS A 29 12.32 10.57 -1.61
CA LYS A 29 12.84 10.79 -0.25
C LYS A 29 14.15 10.06 0.01
N GLU A 30 14.30 8.87 -0.56
CA GLU A 30 15.44 7.99 -0.33
C GLU A 30 16.43 7.96 -1.50
N ASN A 31 16.18 8.76 -2.55
CA ASN A 31 17.00 8.80 -3.76
C ASN A 31 17.13 7.40 -4.43
N LEU A 32 16.03 6.64 -4.44
CA LEU A 32 15.92 5.33 -5.07
C LEU A 32 15.37 5.48 -6.50
N SER A 33 15.69 4.53 -7.37
CA SER A 33 14.93 4.34 -8.60
C SER A 33 13.49 3.90 -8.30
N LEU A 34 12.61 4.09 -9.28
CA LEU A 34 11.22 3.62 -9.15
C LEU A 34 11.14 2.10 -8.97
N ASN A 35 12.01 1.33 -9.65
CA ASN A 35 12.06 -0.12 -9.53
C ASN A 35 12.46 -0.56 -8.12
N GLU A 36 13.49 0.07 -7.54
CA GLU A 36 13.90 -0.19 -6.15
C GLU A 36 12.79 0.16 -5.16
N SER A 37 12.06 1.25 -5.40
CA SER A 37 10.95 1.68 -4.55
C SER A 37 9.77 0.69 -4.60
N ILE A 38 9.45 0.17 -5.79
CA ILE A 38 8.44 -0.88 -5.98
C ILE A 38 8.83 -2.15 -5.22
N LEU A 39 10.08 -2.60 -5.40
CA LEU A 39 10.59 -3.79 -4.70
C LEU A 39 10.57 -3.59 -3.18
N LYS A 40 10.97 -2.41 -2.70
CA LYS A 40 10.92 -2.07 -1.27
C LYS A 40 9.50 -2.10 -0.72
N PHE A 41 8.52 -1.52 -1.43
CA PHE A 41 7.13 -1.51 -1.00
C PHE A 41 6.53 -2.92 -0.92
N TYR A 42 6.62 -3.71 -2.00
CA TYR A 42 5.99 -5.05 -2.03
C TYR A 42 6.66 -6.07 -1.10
N ASN A 43 7.91 -5.83 -0.68
CA ASN A 43 8.60 -6.65 0.32
C ASN A 43 8.44 -6.15 1.76
N SER A 44 7.65 -5.10 2.01
CA SER A 44 7.47 -4.52 3.34
C SER A 44 6.36 -5.20 4.16
N ALA A 45 6.52 -5.17 5.49
CA ALA A 45 5.45 -5.58 6.42
C ALA A 45 4.20 -4.69 6.29
N ALA A 46 4.36 -3.43 5.88
CA ALA A 46 3.25 -2.52 5.61
C ALA A 46 2.39 -3.03 4.43
N TYR A 47 3.01 -3.48 3.33
CA TYR A 47 2.28 -4.10 2.21
C TYR A 47 1.62 -5.41 2.65
N GLU A 48 2.34 -6.26 3.38
CA GLU A 48 1.78 -7.52 3.90
C GLU A 48 0.49 -7.26 4.69
N THR A 49 0.51 -6.26 5.58
CA THR A 49 -0.65 -5.85 6.38
C THR A 49 -1.75 -5.21 5.53
N LEU A 50 -1.40 -4.33 4.59
CA LEU A 50 -2.35 -3.69 3.66
C LEU A 50 -3.09 -4.72 2.80
N SER A 51 -2.41 -5.80 2.41
CA SER A 51 -2.98 -6.86 1.57
C SER A 51 -4.02 -7.72 2.29
N ARG A 52 -4.08 -7.66 3.62
CA ARG A 52 -5.05 -8.40 4.44
C ARG A 52 -6.31 -7.58 4.63
N GLU A 53 -7.45 -8.12 4.21
CA GLU A 53 -8.72 -7.43 4.37
C GLU A 53 -9.06 -7.17 5.84
N SER A 54 -8.68 -8.08 6.73
CA SER A 54 -8.90 -7.98 8.18
C SER A 54 -8.20 -6.78 8.83
N SER A 55 -7.13 -6.24 8.23
CA SER A 55 -6.44 -5.06 8.75
C SER A 55 -7.22 -3.76 8.53
N LYS A 56 -8.17 -3.76 7.58
CA LYS A 56 -8.94 -2.59 7.12
C LYS A 56 -8.09 -1.43 6.58
N LEU A 57 -6.77 -1.57 6.43
CA LEU A 57 -5.88 -0.52 5.90
C LEU A 57 -6.21 -0.08 4.47
N TRP A 58 -6.98 -0.88 3.73
CA TRP A 58 -7.50 -0.48 2.42
C TRP A 58 -8.39 0.78 2.50
N GLN A 59 -9.03 1.03 3.65
CA GLN A 59 -9.83 2.23 3.93
C GLN A 59 -8.96 3.48 4.16
N GLU A 60 -7.73 3.30 4.63
CA GLU A 60 -6.84 4.39 5.02
C GLU A 60 -6.19 5.09 3.83
N GLY A 61 -5.73 6.32 4.05
CA GLY A 61 -4.93 7.04 3.06
C GLY A 61 -3.57 6.37 2.78
N TRP A 62 -2.99 6.61 1.61
CA TRP A 62 -1.65 6.10 1.27
C TRP A 62 -0.56 6.64 2.22
N VAL A 63 -0.76 7.82 2.79
CA VAL A 63 0.14 8.45 3.76
C VAL A 63 0.28 7.59 5.02
N TYR A 64 -0.82 7.01 5.51
CA TYR A 64 -0.79 6.17 6.70
C TYR A 64 0.03 4.90 6.46
N VAL A 65 -0.19 4.24 5.31
CA VAL A 65 0.59 3.05 4.91
C VAL A 65 2.08 3.40 4.73
N TYR A 66 2.39 4.59 4.21
CA TYR A 66 3.77 5.08 4.08
C TYR A 66 4.43 5.29 5.45
N GLN A 67 3.72 5.84 6.44
CA GLN A 67 4.24 6.01 7.80
C GLN A 67 4.60 4.66 8.43
N MET A 68 3.73 3.65 8.29
CA MET A 68 3.99 2.28 8.77
C MET A 68 5.25 1.62 8.17
N MET A 69 5.77 2.10 7.04
CA MET A 69 7.02 1.59 6.47
C MET A 69 8.28 2.19 7.13
N ASN A 70 8.13 3.30 7.83
CA ASN A 70 9.21 4.10 8.40
C ASN A 70 9.23 4.09 9.95
N ASP A 71 8.24 3.44 10.56
CA ASP A 71 8.15 3.15 12.00
C ASP A 71 8.83 1.81 12.33
#